data_AF-A0A127I0D6-F1
#
_entry.id   AF-A0A127I0D6-F1
#
_cell.length_a   1.000
_cell.length_b   1.000
_cell.length_c   1.000
_cell.angle_alpha   90.00
_cell.angle_beta   90.00
_cell.angle_gamma   90.00
#
_symmetry.space_group_name_H-M   'P 1'
#
loop_
_entity.id
_entity.type
_entity.pdbx_description
1 polymer ?
#
loop_
_entity_poly.entity_id
_entity_poly.type
_entity_poly.pdbx_seq_one_letter_code
_entity_poly.pdbx_strand_id
1 'polypeptide(L)' 'MSLLHLLFGKPTQDERERAKEVKSRKTWKVVYGGIGLDACEVLESPGYKDAIDQIRKMEADHSWVC' A
#
# COMPACT_ATOMS: atom_id res chain seq x y z
N MET A 1 12.59 13.43 26.56
CA MET A 1 11.35 13.70 25.79
C MET A 1 11.77 14.10 24.38
N SER A 2 11.22 13.48 23.33
CA SER A 2 11.58 13.77 21.93
C SER A 2 10.83 15.02 21.43
N LEU A 3 11.49 15.88 20.64
CA LEU A 3 10.89 17.06 20.00
C LEU A 3 9.63 16.71 19.20
N LEU A 4 9.61 15.52 18.58
CA LEU A 4 8.47 15.03 17.82
C LEU A 4 7.24 14.78 18.71
N HIS A 5 7.43 14.34 19.96
CA HIS A 5 6.32 14.16 20.90
C HIS A 5 5.73 15.48 21.40
N LEU A 6 6.49 16.58 21.36
CA LEU A 6 6.00 17.91 21.69
C LEU A 6 5.18 18.52 20.55
N LEU A 7 5.59 18.28 19.30
CA LEU A 7 4.94 18.84 18.11
C LEU A 7 3.67 18.09 17.70
N PHE A 8 3.67 16.76 17.84
CA PHE A 8 2.59 15.90 17.32
C PHE A 8 1.86 15.10 18.40
N GLY A 9 2.24 15.27 19.67
CA GLY A 9 1.72 14.46 20.76
C GLY A 9 2.26 13.03 20.77
N LYS A 10 1.75 12.21 21.68
CA LYS A 10 2.02 10.76 21.69
C LYS A 10 1.01 10.07 20.76
N PRO A 11 1.45 9.10 19.94
CA PRO A 11 0.52 8.34 19.12
C PRO A 11 -0.47 7.57 20.02
N THR A 12 -1.75 7.74 19.70
CA THR A 12 -2.92 7.08 20.30
C THR A 12 -2.86 5.56 20.10
N GLN A 13 -3.71 4.83 20.83
CA GLN A 13 -3.79 3.38 20.68
C GLN A 13 -4.21 2.97 19.26
N ASP A 14 -5.23 3.63 18.70
CA ASP A 14 -5.72 3.40 17.34
C ASP A 14 -4.64 3.63 16.26
N GLU A 15 -3.79 4.63 16.43
CA GLU A 15 -2.67 4.88 15.51
C GLU A 15 -1.62 3.77 15.58
N ARG A 16 -1.39 3.21 16.77
CA ARG A 16 -0.46 2.08 16.93
C ARG A 16 -1.05 0.79 16.36
N GLU A 17 -2.35 0.57 16.52
CA GLU A 17 -3.05 -0.59 15.97
C GLU A 17 -3.06 -0.52 14.44
N ARG A 18 -3.39 0.63 13.85
CA ARG A 18 -3.29 0.85 12.40
C ARG A 18 -1.87 0.67 11.88
N ALA A 19 -0.84 1.16 12.58
CA ALA A 19 0.54 0.94 12.18
C ALA A 19 0.94 -0.55 12.22
N LYS A 20 0.40 -1.34 13.15
CA LYS A 20 0.61 -2.80 13.18
C LYS A 20 -0.11 -3.51 12.03
N GLU A 21 -1.33 -3.11 11.71
CA GLU A 21 -2.08 -3.66 10.56
C GLU A 21 -1.38 -3.33 9.23
N VAL A 22 -0.91 -2.09 9.07
CA VAL A 22 -0.14 -1.70 7.89
C VAL A 22 1.13 -2.53 7.76
N LYS A 23 1.85 -2.77 8.86
CA LYS A 23 3.05 -3.62 8.88
C LYS A 23 2.77 -5.10 8.61
N SER A 24 1.56 -5.60 8.82
CA SER A 24 1.23 -7.01 8.57
C SER A 24 0.98 -7.29 7.08
N ARG A 25 0.64 -6.27 6.30
CA ARG A 25 0.53 -6.36 4.84
C ARG A 25 1.93 -6.31 4.24
N LYS A 26 2.42 -7.45 3.74
CA LYS A 26 3.81 -7.62 3.24
C LYS A 26 4.27 -6.48 2.32
N THR A 27 3.40 -6.00 1.44
CA THR A 27 3.70 -4.99 0.42
C THR A 27 3.70 -3.53 0.94
N TRP A 28 3.19 -3.29 2.14
CA TRP A 28 3.05 -1.96 2.73
C TRP A 28 4.17 -1.73 3.75
N LYS A 29 4.95 -0.68 3.55
CA LYS A 29 6.08 -0.33 4.42
C LYS A 29 5.89 1.07 4.97
N VAL A 30 6.17 1.23 6.27
CA VAL A 30 6.28 2.55 6.87
C VAL A 30 7.63 3.12 6.44
N VAL A 31 7.60 4.11 5.57
CA VAL A 31 8.78 4.82 5.07
C VAL A 31 8.84 6.21 5.69
N TYR A 32 10.02 6.83 5.65
CA TYR A 32 10.16 8.20 6.13
C TYR A 32 9.26 9.13 5.30
N GLY A 33 8.22 9.69 5.92
CA GLY A 33 7.21 10.51 5.26
C GLY A 33 5.83 9.85 5.06
N GLY A 34 5.61 8.59 5.45
CA GLY A 34 4.27 8.01 5.47
C GLY A 34 4.19 6.50 5.18
N ILE A 35 3.01 6.08 4.70
CA ILE A 35 2.76 4.70 4.25
C ILE A 35 3.12 4.64 2.77
N GLY A 36 4.12 3.83 2.44
CA GLY A 36 4.56 3.57 1.07
C GLY A 36 4.32 2.12 0.68
N LEU A 37 4.30 1.87 -0.63
CA LEU A 37 4.29 0.53 -1.20
C LEU A 37 5.67 0.21 -1.74
N ASP A 38 6.14 -1.01 -1.51
CA ASP A 38 7.32 -1.52 -2.18
C ASP A 38 6.93 -1.94 -3.61
N ALA A 39 7.43 -1.22 -4.61
CA ALA A 39 7.10 -1.47 -6.01
C ALA A 39 7.49 -2.89 -6.46
N CYS A 40 8.63 -3.42 -6.00
CA CYS A 40 9.07 -4.77 -6.36
C CYS A 40 8.14 -5.83 -5.77
N GLU A 41 7.71 -5.66 -4.52
CA GLU A 41 6.79 -6.61 -3.88
C GLU A 41 5.37 -6.51 -4.47
N VAL A 42 4.94 -5.32 -4.89
CA VAL A 42 3.67 -5.14 -5.62
C VAL A 42 3.71 -5.84 -6.96
N LEU A 43 4.77 -5.66 -7.76
CA LEU A 43 4.94 -6.32 -9.06
C LEU A 43 4.96 -7.85 -8.94
N GLU A 44 5.52 -8.38 -7.86
CA GLU A 44 5.54 -9.83 -7.60
C GLU A 44 4.23 -10.38 -7.03
N SER A 45 3.32 -9.50 -6.57
CA SER A 45 2.09 -9.94 -5.92
C SER A 45 1.14 -10.62 -6.92
N PRO A 46 0.54 -11.78 -6.56
CA PRO A 46 -0.39 -12.50 -7.44
C PRO A 46 -1.56 -11.64 -7.88
N GLY A 47 -2.14 -10.86 -6.96
CA GLY A 47 -3.28 -9.99 -7.27
C GLY A 47 -2.94 -8.87 -8.26
N TYR A 48 -1.71 -8.33 -8.24
CA TYR A 48 -1.28 -7.35 -9.23
C TYR A 48 -1.10 -8.01 -10.61
N LYS A 49 -0.48 -9.19 -10.66
CA LYS A 49 -0.31 -9.96 -11.91
C LYS A 49 -1.66 -10.32 -12.54
N ASP A 50 -2.60 -10.81 -11.73
CA ASP A 50 -3.96 -11.13 -12.17
C ASP A 50 -4.70 -9.89 -12.70
N ALA A 51 -4.55 -8.75 -12.03
CA ALA A 51 -5.16 -7.49 -12.47
C ALA A 51 -4.57 -7.00 -13.81
N ILE A 52 -3.25 -7.09 -13.99
CA ILE A 52 -2.59 -6.75 -15.27
C ILE A 52 -3.05 -7.68 -16.39
N ASP A 53 -3.19 -8.98 -16.13
CA ASP A 53 -3.69 -9.92 -17.13
C ASP A 53 -5.15 -9.69 -17.49
N GLN A 54 -5.98 -9.23 -16.54
CA GLN A 54 -7.35 -8.79 -16.84
C GLN A 54 -7.37 -7.54 -17.72
N ILE A 55 -6.55 -6.53 -17.42
CA ILE A 55 -6.43 -5.31 -18.24
C ILE A 55 -6.00 -5.67 -19.67
N ARG A 56 -5.00 -6.54 -19.82
CA ARG A 56 -4.54 -6.99 -21.15
C ARG A 56 -5.63 -7.73 -21.94
N LYS A 57 -6.43 -8.54 -21.27
CA LYS A 57 -7.58 -9.24 -21.90
C LYS A 57 -8.65 -8.25 -22.34
N MET A 58 -8.89 -7.20 -21.53
CA MET A 58 -9.76 -6.10 -21.93
C MET A 58 -9.14 -5.41 -23.16
N GLU A 59 -7.89 -4.92 -23.10
CA GLU A 59 -7.18 -4.28 -24.22
C GLU A 59 -7.27 -5.04 -25.55
N ALA A 60 -7.16 -6.36 -25.51
CA ALA A 60 -7.27 -7.23 -26.68
C ALA A 60 -8.70 -7.43 -27.19
N ASP A 61 -9.70 -7.31 -26.33
CA ASP A 61 -11.11 -7.43 -26.66
C ASP A 61 -11.65 -6.05 -27.04
N HIS A 62 -11.65 -5.61 -28.30
CA HIS A 62 -12.13 -4.26 -28.67
C HIS A 62 -13.64 -3.99 -28.43
N SER A 63 -14.33 -4.85 -27.68
CA SER A 63 -15.78 -4.80 -27.40
C SER A 63 -16.25 -3.64 -26.50
N TRP A 64 -15.35 -2.96 -25.78
CA TRP A 64 -15.67 -1.81 -24.92
C TRP A 64 -15.51 -0.46 -25.62
N VAL A 65 -15.13 -0.45 -26.90
CA VAL A 65 -15.25 0.73 -27.78
C VAL A 65 -16.65 0.68 -28.41
N CYS A 66 -17.68 1.07 -27.64
CA CYS A 66 -19.02 1.40 -28.14
C CYS A 66 -19.38 2.84 -27.75
#